data_AF-A0A6L3N4K8-F1
#
_entry.id   AF-A0A6L3N4K8-F1
#
_cell.length_a   1.000
_cell.length_b   1.000
_cell.length_c   1.000
_cell.angle_alpha   90.00
_cell.angle_beta   90.00
_cell.angle_gamma   90.00
#
_symmetry.space_group_name_H-M   'P 1'
#
loop_
_entity.id
_entity.type
_entity.pdbx_description
1 polymer ?
#
loop_
_entity_poly.entity_id
_entity_poly.type
_entity_poly.pdbx_seq_one_letter_code
_entity_poly.pdbx_strand_id
1 'polypeptide(L)'
;MGPVLCHRHGIRFFKRASAGIAACIRTRGQFAPGELAKVSLDRPKGSKIAWMLRADLDAHQVEATCVDNVAHVTAFPQIAALERAWTLVCPACLDELLVRSGEVPDAPTSEKQAFDTSVVAEGVTCSGSLAQCELHGLIFPTRSSPDVEEAILTIDVLREVRVVRVVDASMEHAPVYWFDEAFLRKVFGPGVEIADSTFRLESRADFVKLWNAGERVCPICLREVLRRSGVVSADTPA
;
A
#
# COMPACT_ATOMS: atom_id res chain seq x y z
N MET A 1 -14.95 -6.11 -7.42
CA MET A 1 -13.56 -5.94 -6.93
C MET A 1 -13.65 -5.77 -5.43
N GLY A 2 -12.87 -6.54 -4.67
CA GLY A 2 -12.84 -6.41 -3.21
C GLY A 2 -12.22 -5.08 -2.78
N PRO A 3 -12.42 -4.68 -1.51
CA PRO A 3 -11.77 -3.49 -1.00
C PRO A 3 -10.25 -3.71 -0.86
N VAL A 4 -9.48 -2.63 -1.01
CA VAL A 4 -8.02 -2.60 -0.96
C VAL A 4 -7.58 -1.63 0.13
N LEU A 5 -6.44 -1.88 0.76
CA LEU A 5 -5.87 -0.97 1.75
C LEU A 5 -5.24 0.25 1.06
N CYS A 6 -5.73 1.44 1.39
CA CYS A 6 -5.01 2.69 1.20
C CYS A 6 -4.20 2.99 2.46
N HIS A 7 -2.90 3.26 2.31
CA HIS A 7 -2.03 3.60 3.43
C HIS A 7 -2.45 4.87 4.18
N ARG A 8 -3.18 5.79 3.52
CA ARG A 8 -3.64 7.03 4.15
C ARG A 8 -5.08 6.94 4.69
N HIS A 9 -5.98 6.31 3.95
CA HIS A 9 -7.43 6.31 4.24
C HIS A 9 -7.99 4.98 4.73
N GLY A 10 -7.17 3.92 4.77
CA GLY A 10 -7.58 2.59 5.20
C GLY A 10 -8.26 1.79 4.08
N ILE A 11 -9.05 0.79 4.47
CA ILE A 11 -9.71 -0.12 3.53
C ILE A 11 -10.78 0.63 2.72
N ARG A 12 -10.69 0.61 1.39
CA ARG A 12 -11.57 1.33 0.46
C ARG A 12 -11.86 0.52 -0.80
N PHE A 13 -12.97 0.81 -1.47
CA PHE A 13 -13.21 0.34 -2.84
C PHE A 13 -12.54 1.29 -3.83
N PHE A 14 -11.49 0.82 -4.48
CA PHE A 14 -10.68 1.69 -5.34
C PHE A 14 -11.43 2.02 -6.64
N LYS A 15 -11.23 3.25 -7.12
CA LYS A 15 -11.75 3.76 -8.39
C LYS A 15 -10.69 3.63 -9.49
N ARG A 16 -11.11 3.74 -10.75
CA ARG A 16 -10.20 3.80 -11.89
C ARG A 16 -9.77 5.24 -12.16
N ALA A 17 -8.50 5.42 -12.52
CA ALA A 17 -7.94 6.67 -13.01
C ALA A 17 -6.72 6.38 -13.91
N SER A 18 -6.21 7.39 -14.62
CA SER A 18 -4.95 7.24 -15.36
C SER A 18 -3.74 6.95 -14.47
N ALA A 19 -2.67 6.44 -15.09
CA ALA A 19 -1.39 6.22 -14.42
C ALA A 19 -0.76 7.53 -13.90
N GLY A 20 -0.92 8.65 -14.64
CA GLY A 20 -0.45 9.96 -14.22
C GLY A 20 -1.12 10.46 -12.93
N ILE A 21 -2.44 10.29 -12.82
CA ILE A 21 -3.18 10.57 -11.58
C ILE A 21 -2.63 9.73 -10.42
N ALA A 22 -2.46 8.42 -10.62
CA ALA A 22 -1.95 7.54 -9.57
C ALA A 22 -0.52 7.92 -9.14
N ALA A 23 0.33 8.35 -10.07
CA ALA A 23 1.67 8.84 -9.77
C ALA A 23 1.64 10.12 -8.94
N CYS A 24 0.82 11.09 -9.33
CA CYS A 24 0.67 12.35 -8.59
C CYS A 24 0.06 12.16 -7.20
N ILE A 25 -0.88 11.21 -7.04
CA ILE A 25 -1.38 10.80 -5.72
C ILE A 25 -0.23 10.28 -4.84
N ARG A 26 0.66 9.43 -5.37
CA ARG A 26 1.78 8.87 -4.58
C ARG A 26 2.75 9.92 -4.08
N THR A 27 3.01 10.95 -4.89
CA THR A 27 3.90 12.06 -4.52
C THR A 27 3.18 13.19 -3.80
N ARG A 28 1.86 13.05 -3.58
CA ARG A 28 0.97 14.11 -3.07
C ARG A 28 1.15 15.43 -3.81
N GLY A 29 1.30 15.34 -5.12
CA GLY A 29 1.37 16.50 -5.99
C GLY A 29 0.00 17.14 -6.21
N GLN A 30 0.02 18.08 -7.15
CA GLN A 30 -1.15 18.77 -7.68
C GLN A 30 -0.90 19.04 -9.16
N PHE A 31 -1.98 19.28 -9.89
CA PHE A 31 -1.92 19.66 -11.30
C PHE A 31 -2.25 21.14 -11.47
N ALA A 32 -1.75 21.73 -12.55
CA ALA A 32 -2.17 23.05 -12.98
C ALA A 32 -3.60 23.01 -13.54
N PRO A 33 -4.33 24.14 -13.51
CA PRO A 33 -5.67 24.22 -14.09
C PRO A 33 -5.69 23.75 -15.55
N GLY A 34 -6.64 22.88 -15.89
CA GLY A 34 -6.84 22.38 -17.26
C GLY A 34 -5.98 21.17 -17.65
N GLU A 35 -5.03 20.73 -16.82
CA GLU A 35 -4.25 19.50 -17.06
C GLU A 35 -5.07 18.23 -16.82
N LEU A 36 -6.20 18.34 -16.11
CA LEU A 36 -7.08 17.23 -15.80
C LEU A 36 -8.27 17.17 -16.76
N ALA A 37 -8.73 15.95 -17.02
CA ALA A 37 -9.93 15.67 -17.78
C ALA A 37 -10.77 14.61 -17.06
N LYS A 38 -12.05 14.91 -16.88
CA LYS A 38 -13.06 13.91 -16.51
C LYS A 38 -13.52 13.21 -17.80
N VAL A 39 -13.41 11.89 -17.85
CA VAL A 39 -13.72 11.11 -19.05
C VAL A 39 -14.83 10.13 -18.76
N SER A 40 -15.90 10.20 -19.57
CA SER A 40 -17.01 9.28 -19.56
C SER A 40 -16.86 8.29 -20.72
N LEU A 41 -16.77 7.00 -20.39
CA LEU A 41 -16.80 5.91 -21.37
C LEU A 41 -18.25 5.47 -21.53
N ASP A 42 -18.91 5.98 -22.57
CA ASP A 42 -20.33 5.79 -22.78
C ASP A 42 -20.61 4.47 -23.47
N ARG A 43 -21.46 3.65 -22.85
CA ARG A 43 -21.92 2.37 -23.41
C ARG A 43 -23.44 2.30 -23.36
N PRO A 44 -24.06 1.46 -24.23
CA PRO A 44 -25.52 1.32 -24.25
C PRO A 44 -26.15 0.94 -22.90
N LYS A 45 -25.41 0.25 -22.02
CA LYS A 45 -25.91 -0.21 -20.70
C LYS A 45 -25.46 0.67 -19.53
N GLY A 46 -24.79 1.79 -19.80
CA GLY A 46 -24.32 2.72 -18.78
C GLY A 46 -22.88 3.17 -19.01
N SER A 47 -22.56 4.34 -18.48
CA SER A 47 -21.25 4.97 -18.62
C SER A 47 -20.34 4.69 -17.43
N LYS A 48 -19.04 4.67 -17.67
CA LYS A 48 -18.02 4.66 -16.61
C LYS A 48 -17.23 5.95 -16.64
N ILE A 49 -17.11 6.60 -15.50
CA ILE A 49 -16.40 7.87 -15.36
C ILE A 49 -15.07 7.64 -14.66
N ALA A 50 -14.01 8.25 -15.16
CA ALA A 50 -12.70 8.30 -14.51
C ALA A 50 -12.00 9.64 -14.76
N TRP A 51 -11.05 9.97 -13.90
CA TRP A 51 -10.16 11.11 -14.07
C TRP A 51 -8.86 10.71 -14.74
N MET A 52 -8.38 11.55 -15.64
CA MET A 52 -7.08 11.39 -16.28
C MET A 52 -6.40 12.71 -16.62
N LEU A 53 -5.12 12.63 -16.98
CA LEU A 53 -4.43 13.77 -17.59
C LEU A 53 -5.00 14.03 -18.98
N ARG A 54 -5.14 15.30 -19.34
CA ARG A 54 -5.48 15.72 -20.71
C ARG A 54 -4.44 15.18 -21.70
N ALA A 55 -3.15 15.28 -21.35
CA ALA A 55 -2.07 14.73 -22.17
C ALA A 55 -2.19 13.21 -22.39
N ASP A 56 -2.61 12.44 -21.38
CA ASP A 56 -2.85 11.00 -21.54
C ASP A 56 -4.02 10.76 -22.51
N LEU A 57 -5.09 11.56 -22.44
CA LEU A 57 -6.24 11.46 -23.33
C LEU A 57 -5.86 11.79 -24.77
N ASP A 58 -5.09 12.86 -24.97
CA ASP A 58 -4.60 13.30 -26.28
C ASP A 58 -3.66 12.27 -26.91
N ALA A 59 -2.79 11.64 -26.11
CA ALA A 59 -1.89 10.58 -26.57
C ALA A 59 -2.65 9.35 -27.09
N HIS A 60 -3.85 9.10 -26.59
CA HIS A 60 -4.73 8.04 -27.09
C HIS A 60 -5.51 8.43 -28.36
N GLN A 61 -5.38 9.67 -28.85
CA GLN A 61 -6.05 10.17 -30.06
C GLN A 61 -7.55 9.87 -30.05
N VAL A 62 -8.18 10.10 -28.90
CA VAL A 62 -9.57 9.74 -28.67
C VAL A 62 -10.49 10.77 -29.30
N GLU A 63 -11.48 10.31 -30.04
CA GLU A 63 -12.56 11.17 -30.51
C GLU A 63 -13.59 11.26 -29.37
N ALA A 64 -13.66 12.43 -28.74
CA ALA A 64 -14.53 12.67 -27.61
C ALA A 64 -15.39 13.92 -27.83
N THR A 65 -16.66 13.82 -27.43
CA THR A 65 -17.55 14.98 -27.35
C THR A 65 -17.43 15.59 -25.95
N CYS A 66 -17.08 16.87 -25.84
CA CYS A 66 -17.01 17.54 -24.54
C CYS A 66 -18.36 18.14 -24.16
N VAL A 67 -18.93 17.68 -23.04
CA VAL A 67 -20.18 18.22 -22.46
C VAL A 67 -19.91 18.50 -20.98
N ASP A 68 -20.19 19.72 -20.52
CA ASP A 68 -19.99 20.13 -19.12
C ASP A 68 -18.60 19.77 -18.54
N ASN A 69 -17.55 20.00 -19.34
CA ASN A 69 -16.14 19.66 -19.04
C ASN A 69 -15.85 18.15 -18.88
N VAL A 70 -16.78 17.29 -19.29
CA VAL A 70 -16.60 15.84 -19.37
C VAL A 70 -16.36 15.43 -20.83
N ALA A 71 -15.30 14.69 -21.09
CA ALA A 71 -15.03 14.12 -22.40
C ALA A 71 -15.76 12.79 -22.55
N HIS A 72 -16.74 12.73 -23.44
CA HIS A 72 -17.56 11.56 -23.72
C HIS A 72 -17.00 10.76 -24.87
N VAL A 73 -16.61 9.51 -24.58
CA VAL A 73 -16.03 8.57 -25.55
C VAL A 73 -17.02 7.46 -25.81
N THR A 74 -17.45 7.30 -27.06
CA THR A 74 -18.47 6.33 -27.47
C THR A 74 -17.90 5.18 -28.30
N ALA A 75 -16.74 5.38 -28.95
CA ALA A 75 -16.13 4.38 -29.81
C ALA A 75 -15.55 3.21 -28.99
N PHE A 76 -16.12 2.01 -29.16
CA PHE A 76 -15.72 0.81 -28.41
C PHE A 76 -14.20 0.51 -28.41
N PRO A 77 -13.47 0.62 -29.54
CA PRO A 77 -12.02 0.39 -29.52
C PRO A 77 -11.26 1.37 -28.62
N GLN A 78 -11.64 2.66 -28.64
CA GLN A 78 -11.01 3.70 -27.81
C GLN A 78 -11.38 3.53 -26.33
N ILE A 79 -12.64 3.20 -26.03
CA ILE A 79 -13.09 2.82 -24.68
C ILE A 79 -12.23 1.68 -24.13
N ALA A 80 -12.00 0.62 -24.93
CA ALA A 80 -11.21 -0.52 -24.50
C ALA A 80 -9.73 -0.17 -24.29
N ALA A 81 -9.17 0.73 -25.11
CA ALA A 81 -7.80 1.23 -24.93
C ALA A 81 -7.66 2.01 -23.62
N LEU A 82 -8.57 2.94 -23.34
CA LEU A 82 -8.59 3.72 -22.10
C LEU A 82 -8.78 2.82 -20.87
N GLU A 83 -9.71 1.87 -20.91
CA GLU A 83 -9.92 0.95 -19.78
C GLU A 83 -8.69 0.10 -19.43
N ARG A 84 -7.85 -0.23 -20.42
CA ARG A 84 -6.58 -0.95 -20.21
C ARG A 84 -5.47 -0.05 -19.66
N ALA A 85 -5.49 1.24 -20.00
CA ALA A 85 -4.52 2.21 -19.51
C ALA A 85 -4.81 2.69 -18.08
N TRP A 86 -6.04 2.51 -17.60
CA TRP A 86 -6.42 2.91 -16.25
C TRP A 86 -5.89 1.96 -15.18
N THR A 87 -5.52 2.55 -14.05
CA THR A 87 -5.10 1.87 -12.83
C THR A 87 -6.07 2.14 -11.68
N LEU A 88 -5.86 1.48 -10.56
CA LEU A 88 -6.67 1.62 -9.35
C LEU A 88 -6.08 2.68 -8.41
N VAL A 89 -6.94 3.57 -7.94
CA VAL A 89 -6.59 4.61 -6.97
C VAL A 89 -7.59 4.65 -5.82
N CYS A 90 -7.12 5.04 -4.64
CA CYS A 90 -8.00 5.30 -3.51
C CYS A 90 -8.93 6.47 -3.86
N PRO A 91 -10.26 6.34 -3.68
CA PRO A 91 -11.20 7.41 -4.00
C PRO A 91 -10.94 8.68 -3.18
N ALA A 92 -10.62 8.55 -1.89
CA ALA A 92 -10.35 9.71 -1.04
C ALA A 92 -9.03 10.41 -1.41
N CYS A 93 -7.97 9.67 -1.76
CA CYS A 93 -6.75 10.28 -2.30
C CYS A 93 -7.01 11.03 -3.62
N LEU A 94 -7.90 10.49 -4.46
CA LEU A 94 -8.30 11.15 -5.69
C LEU A 94 -9.06 12.44 -5.39
N ASP A 95 -10.07 12.40 -4.50
CA ASP A 95 -10.84 13.59 -4.12
C ASP A 95 -9.93 14.67 -3.50
N GLU A 96 -8.98 14.29 -2.63
CA GLU A 96 -7.95 15.21 -2.11
C GLU A 96 -7.08 15.82 -3.23
N LEU A 97 -6.65 15.02 -4.21
CA LEU A 97 -5.88 15.52 -5.37
C LEU A 97 -6.70 16.50 -6.22
N LEU A 98 -7.98 16.21 -6.44
CA LEU A 98 -8.87 17.08 -7.21
C LEU A 98 -9.00 18.44 -6.53
N VAL A 99 -9.25 18.47 -5.22
CA VAL A 99 -9.30 19.72 -4.44
C VAL A 99 -7.96 20.49 -4.53
N ARG A 100 -6.81 19.81 -4.36
CA ARG A 100 -5.49 20.47 -4.52
C ARG A 100 -5.26 21.05 -5.91
N SER A 101 -5.89 20.47 -6.93
CA SER A 101 -5.76 20.88 -8.33
C SER A 101 -6.86 21.87 -8.77
N GLY A 102 -7.70 22.34 -7.84
CA GLY A 102 -8.81 23.27 -8.13
C GLY A 102 -10.01 22.63 -8.83
N GLU A 103 -10.09 21.29 -8.84
CA GLU A 103 -11.19 20.53 -9.42
C GLU A 103 -12.25 20.17 -8.38
N VAL A 104 -13.48 19.91 -8.84
CA VAL A 104 -14.58 19.48 -7.98
C VAL A 104 -14.55 17.95 -7.79
N PRO A 105 -14.29 17.46 -6.57
CA PRO A 105 -14.28 16.02 -6.29
C PRO A 105 -15.69 15.41 -6.37
N ASP A 106 -15.76 14.07 -6.49
CA ASP A 106 -17.05 13.38 -6.46
C ASP A 106 -17.65 13.38 -5.05
N ALA A 107 -16.81 13.35 -4.01
CA ALA A 107 -17.20 13.45 -2.62
C ALA A 107 -16.59 14.71 -1.97
N PRO A 108 -17.33 15.44 -1.12
CA PRO A 108 -16.82 16.61 -0.43
C PRO A 108 -15.56 16.29 0.37
N THR A 109 -14.46 16.99 0.07
CA THR A 109 -13.20 16.94 0.80
C THR A 109 -12.80 18.38 1.11
N SER A 110 -12.46 18.67 2.37
CA SER A 110 -12.07 20.03 2.75
C SER A 110 -10.67 20.37 2.22
N GLU A 111 -10.40 21.64 1.96
CA GLU A 111 -9.05 22.10 1.60
C GLU A 111 -8.03 21.71 2.67
N LYS A 112 -8.37 21.88 3.96
CA LYS A 112 -7.52 21.46 5.08
C LYS A 112 -7.10 19.99 4.95
N GLN A 113 -8.03 19.10 4.63
CA GLN A 113 -7.76 17.66 4.46
C GLN A 113 -6.97 17.38 3.18
N ALA A 114 -7.26 18.10 2.10
CA ALA A 114 -6.58 17.95 0.82
C ALA A 114 -5.08 18.34 0.90
N PHE A 115 -4.76 19.37 1.69
CA PHE A 115 -3.38 19.83 1.92
C PHE A 115 -2.73 19.26 3.18
N ASP A 116 -3.42 18.41 3.93
CA ASP A 116 -2.84 17.73 5.09
C ASP A 116 -1.69 16.81 4.66
N THR A 117 -0.54 17.00 5.31
CA THR A 117 0.70 16.27 5.07
C THR A 117 0.92 15.10 6.04
N SER A 118 -0.03 14.81 6.92
CA SER A 118 0.00 13.62 7.77
C SER A 118 0.08 12.35 6.92
N VAL A 119 0.67 11.28 7.45
CA VAL A 119 0.78 10.02 6.72
C VAL A 119 -0.57 9.30 6.67
N VAL A 120 -1.31 9.34 7.78
CA VAL A 120 -2.70 8.87 7.89
C VAL A 120 -3.63 10.08 7.92
N ALA A 121 -4.77 9.99 7.26
CA ALA A 121 -5.77 11.05 7.26
C ALA A 121 -6.46 11.20 8.63
N GLU A 122 -6.84 12.43 8.99
CA GLU A 122 -7.61 12.71 10.20
C GLU A 122 -8.91 11.89 10.23
N GLY A 123 -9.27 11.36 11.40
CA GLY A 123 -10.51 10.59 11.60
C GLY A 123 -10.51 9.15 11.08
N VAL A 124 -9.39 8.65 10.54
CA VAL A 124 -9.28 7.24 10.15
C VAL A 124 -9.00 6.38 11.39
N THR A 125 -9.93 5.48 11.71
CA THR A 125 -9.79 4.56 12.84
C THR A 125 -8.95 3.33 12.46
N CYS A 126 -7.86 3.12 13.19
CA CYS A 126 -7.15 1.84 13.17
C CYS A 126 -7.97 0.82 13.96
N SER A 127 -8.62 -0.13 13.28
CA SER A 127 -9.33 -1.22 13.95
C SER A 127 -8.95 -2.58 13.38
N GLY A 128 -9.10 -3.61 14.22
CA GLY A 128 -8.84 -5.00 13.85
C GLY A 128 -7.37 -5.28 13.52
N SER A 129 -7.14 -5.80 12.31
CA SER A 129 -5.83 -6.28 11.85
C SER A 129 -4.88 -5.17 11.39
N LEU A 130 -5.32 -3.91 11.30
CA LEU A 130 -4.49 -2.80 10.85
C LEU A 130 -3.67 -2.19 12.00
N ALA A 131 -2.51 -1.64 11.66
CA ALA A 131 -1.71 -0.80 12.55
C ALA A 131 -1.26 0.46 11.81
N GLN A 132 -0.99 1.52 12.56
CA GLN A 132 -0.38 2.74 12.04
C GLN A 132 1.14 2.65 12.15
N CYS A 133 1.82 2.99 11.08
CA CYS A 133 3.25 3.22 11.01
C CYS A 133 3.48 4.70 10.69
N GLU A 134 4.32 5.37 11.48
CA GLU A 134 4.60 6.80 11.31
C GLU A 134 5.30 7.15 9.98
N LEU A 135 5.86 6.15 9.29
CA LEU A 135 6.53 6.33 7.99
C LEU A 135 5.67 5.88 6.80
N HIS A 136 4.92 4.80 6.97
CA HIS A 136 4.21 4.12 5.87
C HIS A 136 2.68 4.14 6.00
N GLY A 137 2.16 4.80 7.03
CA GLY A 137 0.73 4.94 7.29
C GLY A 137 0.11 3.64 7.77
N LEU A 138 -1.11 3.38 7.32
CA LEU A 138 -1.87 2.17 7.65
C LEU A 138 -1.26 0.97 6.92
N ILE A 139 -0.97 -0.06 7.70
CA ILE A 139 -0.34 -1.29 7.22
C ILE A 139 -1.06 -2.51 7.81
N PHE A 140 -0.94 -3.63 7.10
CA PHE A 140 -1.11 -4.94 7.72
C PHE A 140 0.23 -5.29 8.38
N PRO A 141 0.32 -5.30 9.72
CA PRO A 141 1.57 -5.58 10.40
C PRO A 141 1.93 -7.05 10.26
N THR A 142 3.24 -7.29 10.23
CA THR A 142 3.81 -8.62 10.49
C THR A 142 4.23 -8.71 11.95
N ARG A 143 4.84 -9.83 12.35
CA ARG A 143 5.42 -10.01 13.67
C ARG A 143 6.92 -10.14 13.61
N SER A 144 7.59 -9.58 14.60
CA SER A 144 9.02 -9.73 14.83
C SER A 144 9.31 -9.75 16.32
N SER A 145 10.56 -9.92 16.71
CA SER A 145 10.97 -9.87 18.10
C SER A 145 11.16 -8.43 18.61
N PRO A 146 11.12 -8.19 19.94
CA PRO A 146 11.24 -6.85 20.53
C PRO A 146 12.50 -6.08 20.11
N ASP A 147 13.67 -6.71 20.05
CA ASP A 147 14.91 -6.04 19.67
C ASP A 147 14.86 -5.54 18.21
N VAL A 148 14.15 -6.27 17.34
CA VAL A 148 13.95 -5.86 15.95
C VAL A 148 12.92 -4.74 15.85
N GLU A 149 11.85 -4.77 16.66
CA GLU A 149 10.92 -3.65 16.77
C GLU A 149 11.65 -2.38 17.26
N GLU A 150 12.48 -2.49 18.29
CA GLU A 150 13.26 -1.37 18.82
C GLU A 150 14.18 -0.77 17.75
N ALA A 151 14.89 -1.61 16.98
CA ALA A 151 15.71 -1.14 15.87
C ALA A 151 14.88 -0.42 14.78
N ILE A 152 13.64 -0.88 14.53
CA ILE A 152 12.70 -0.19 13.62
C ILE A 152 12.31 1.18 14.17
N LEU A 153 11.95 1.27 15.45
CA LEU A 153 11.49 2.50 16.09
C LEU A 153 12.61 3.54 16.20
N THR A 154 13.85 3.09 16.45
CA THR A 154 15.04 3.94 16.57
C THR A 154 15.74 4.21 15.25
N ILE A 155 15.30 3.57 14.15
CA ILE A 155 15.92 3.67 12.82
C ILE A 155 17.40 3.21 12.85
N ASP A 156 17.73 2.27 13.73
CA ASP A 156 19.08 1.72 13.91
C ASP A 156 19.26 0.40 13.13
N VAL A 157 20.40 -0.25 13.33
CA VAL A 157 20.79 -1.54 12.74
C VAL A 157 20.99 -2.60 13.82
N LEU A 158 20.79 -3.86 13.44
CA LEU A 158 20.88 -5.03 14.31
C LEU A 158 22.34 -5.47 14.46
N ARG A 159 23.10 -4.83 15.36
CA ARG A 159 24.56 -5.06 15.50
C ARG A 159 24.92 -6.31 16.30
N GLU A 160 24.24 -6.55 17.41
CA GLU A 160 24.55 -7.64 18.35
C GLU A 160 23.42 -8.68 18.41
N VAL A 161 22.44 -8.53 17.51
CA VAL A 161 21.24 -9.37 17.47
C VAL A 161 21.41 -10.40 16.37
N ARG A 162 21.49 -11.68 16.73
CA ARG A 162 21.49 -12.77 15.74
C ARG A 162 20.08 -12.97 15.22
N VAL A 163 19.81 -12.40 14.04
CA VAL A 163 18.52 -12.55 13.35
C VAL A 163 18.45 -13.91 12.66
N VAL A 164 17.31 -14.57 12.82
CA VAL A 164 16.99 -15.90 12.30
C VAL A 164 15.85 -15.77 11.30
N ARG A 165 16.03 -16.42 10.16
CA ARG A 165 14.98 -16.62 9.16
C ARG A 165 14.03 -17.70 9.65
N VAL A 166 12.79 -17.33 9.94
CA VAL A 166 11.76 -18.28 10.35
C VAL A 166 10.89 -18.66 9.16
N VAL A 167 10.77 -19.95 8.85
CA VAL A 167 9.97 -20.46 7.73
C VAL A 167 8.78 -21.23 8.29
N ASP A 168 7.56 -20.79 7.97
CA ASP A 168 6.33 -21.52 8.35
C ASP A 168 6.03 -22.64 7.35
N ALA A 169 6.66 -23.80 7.56
CA ALA A 169 6.51 -24.98 6.71
C ALA A 169 5.11 -25.62 6.79
N SER A 170 4.29 -25.22 7.76
CA SER A 170 2.91 -25.70 7.87
C SER A 170 1.96 -25.13 6.80
N MET A 171 2.41 -24.12 6.06
CA MET A 171 1.64 -23.43 5.02
C MET A 171 2.19 -23.73 3.62
N GLU A 172 1.32 -23.82 2.61
CA GLU A 172 1.65 -24.20 1.23
C GLU A 172 2.78 -23.35 0.60
N HIS A 173 2.83 -22.06 0.91
CA HIS A 173 3.84 -21.13 0.37
C HIS A 173 5.05 -20.92 1.29
N ALA A 174 5.12 -21.63 2.42
CA ALA A 174 6.20 -21.54 3.39
C ALA A 174 6.64 -20.09 3.69
N PRO A 175 5.73 -19.21 4.18
CA PRO A 175 6.03 -17.80 4.36
C PRO A 175 7.20 -17.59 5.32
N VAL A 176 7.96 -16.53 5.07
CA VAL A 176 9.20 -16.21 5.76
C VAL A 176 9.00 -15.03 6.70
N TYR A 177 9.52 -15.16 7.91
CA TYR A 177 9.54 -14.13 8.94
C TYR A 177 10.95 -13.98 9.50
N TRP A 178 11.18 -12.94 10.28
CA TRP A 178 12.49 -12.62 10.84
C TRP A 178 12.33 -12.33 12.32
N PHE A 179 13.10 -13.03 13.15
CA PHE A 179 13.09 -12.90 14.60
C PHE A 179 14.50 -13.03 15.13
N ASP A 180 14.80 -12.44 16.28
CA ASP A 180 16.06 -12.73 16.95
C ASP A 180 16.09 -14.13 17.57
N GLU A 181 17.28 -14.74 17.62
CA GLU A 181 17.48 -16.07 18.16
C GLU A 181 17.17 -16.18 19.66
N ALA A 182 17.51 -15.17 20.46
CA ALA A 182 17.30 -15.20 21.90
C ALA A 182 15.81 -15.28 22.25
N PHE A 183 14.99 -14.55 21.50
CA PHE A 183 13.54 -14.55 21.53
C PHE A 183 12.98 -15.90 21.10
N LEU A 184 13.48 -16.50 20.01
CA LEU A 184 13.07 -17.84 19.60
C LEU A 184 13.36 -18.88 20.70
N ARG A 185 14.55 -18.84 21.31
CA ARG A 185 14.91 -19.71 22.43
C ARG A 185 14.06 -19.44 23.67
N LYS A 186 13.64 -18.20 23.91
CA LYS A 186 12.71 -17.85 24.99
C LYS A 186 11.31 -18.43 24.74
N VAL A 187 10.81 -18.39 23.50
CA VAL A 187 9.47 -18.87 23.14
C VAL A 187 9.42 -20.41 23.09
N PHE A 188 10.39 -21.05 22.44
CA PHE A 188 10.38 -22.50 22.18
C PHE A 188 11.26 -23.32 23.13
N GLY A 189 12.08 -22.67 23.94
CA GLY A 189 13.02 -23.30 24.87
C GLY A 189 14.46 -23.34 24.31
N PRO A 190 15.45 -23.58 25.18
CA PRO A 190 16.86 -23.54 24.81
C PRO A 190 17.27 -24.65 23.83
N GLY A 191 16.49 -25.72 23.71
CA GLY A 191 16.78 -26.87 22.83
C GLY A 191 16.28 -26.73 21.39
N VAL A 192 15.77 -25.57 20.99
CA VAL A 192 15.30 -25.37 19.61
C VAL A 192 16.47 -25.46 18.63
N GLU A 193 16.32 -26.30 17.60
CA GLU A 193 17.31 -26.45 16.54
C GLU A 193 17.18 -25.31 15.52
N ILE A 194 18.22 -24.49 15.43
CA ILE A 194 18.34 -23.40 14.46
C ILE A 194 19.54 -23.71 13.58
N ALA A 195 19.28 -24.19 12.37
CA ALA A 195 20.31 -24.58 11.40
C ALA A 195 20.58 -23.42 10.44
N ASP A 196 21.85 -23.02 10.30
CA ASP A 196 22.27 -21.95 9.37
C ASP A 196 21.44 -20.66 9.49
N SER A 197 21.15 -20.26 10.73
CA SER A 197 20.30 -19.09 11.05
C SER A 197 18.89 -19.19 10.44
N THR A 198 18.39 -20.41 10.26
CA THR A 198 17.04 -20.71 9.82
C THR A 198 16.34 -21.59 10.85
N PHE A 199 15.10 -21.23 11.17
CA PHE A 199 14.21 -22.01 12.04
C PHE A 199 12.93 -22.37 11.27
N ARG A 200 12.52 -23.63 11.32
CA ARG A 200 11.33 -24.12 10.62
C ARG A 200 10.22 -24.41 11.60
N LEU A 201 9.06 -23.80 11.37
CA LEU A 201 7.83 -24.10 12.09
C LEU A 201 7.08 -25.18 11.32
N GLU A 202 7.00 -26.37 11.89
CA GLU A 202 6.35 -27.53 11.26
C GLU A 202 4.86 -27.64 11.62
N SER A 203 4.39 -26.85 12.60
CA SER A 203 3.00 -26.91 13.06
C SER A 203 2.34 -25.53 13.15
N ARG A 204 1.03 -25.51 12.89
CA ARG A 204 0.19 -24.32 13.09
C ARG A 204 0.19 -23.83 14.55
N ALA A 205 0.32 -24.75 15.51
CA ALA A 205 0.34 -24.42 16.93
C ALA A 205 1.61 -23.62 17.28
N ASP A 206 2.76 -24.02 16.76
CA ASP A 206 4.02 -23.31 16.96
C ASP A 206 4.01 -21.93 16.28
N PHE A 207 3.43 -21.85 15.08
CA PHE A 207 3.20 -20.55 14.45
C PHE A 207 2.36 -19.63 15.33
N VAL A 208 1.19 -20.09 15.80
CA VAL A 208 0.31 -19.27 16.64
C VAL A 208 1.01 -18.86 17.94
N LYS A 209 1.79 -19.75 18.54
CA LYS A 209 2.59 -19.46 19.73
C LYS A 209 3.61 -18.35 19.47
N LEU A 210 4.38 -18.43 18.38
CA LEU A 210 5.33 -17.38 17.99
C LEU A 210 4.62 -16.06 17.65
N TRP A 211 3.54 -16.13 16.87
CA TRP A 211 2.81 -14.97 16.38
C TRP A 211 2.14 -14.17 17.50
N ASN A 212 1.67 -14.85 18.55
CA ASN A 212 1.10 -14.22 19.73
C ASN A 212 2.15 -13.62 20.67
N ALA A 213 3.39 -14.14 20.63
CA ALA A 213 4.49 -13.64 21.46
C ALA A 213 5.23 -12.45 20.81
N GLY A 214 5.25 -12.37 19.48
CA GLY A 214 5.99 -11.34 18.75
C GLY A 214 5.29 -9.97 18.72
N GLU A 215 6.06 -8.93 18.46
CA GLU A 215 5.60 -7.55 18.38
C GLU A 215 5.09 -7.19 16.98
N ARG A 216 4.12 -6.27 16.90
CA ARG A 216 3.53 -5.85 15.61
C ARG A 216 4.43 -4.83 14.95
N VAL A 217 5.06 -5.23 13.83
CA VAL A 217 5.96 -4.33 13.10
C VAL A 217 5.46 -4.03 11.68
N CYS A 218 5.82 -2.86 11.17
CA CYS A 218 5.60 -2.51 9.77
C CYS A 218 6.49 -3.40 8.87
N PRO A 219 5.93 -4.17 7.92
CA PRO A 219 6.72 -5.05 7.05
C PRO A 219 7.73 -4.28 6.19
N ILE A 220 7.41 -3.03 5.83
CA ILE A 220 8.29 -2.17 5.03
C ILE A 220 9.48 -1.68 5.88
N CYS A 221 9.22 -1.19 7.10
CA CYS A 221 10.30 -0.82 8.03
C CYS A 221 11.18 -2.02 8.38
N LEU A 222 10.57 -3.18 8.63
CA LEU A 222 11.29 -4.42 8.91
C LEU A 222 12.28 -4.76 7.79
N ARG A 223 11.81 -4.77 6.53
CA ARG A 223 12.69 -5.04 5.39
C ARG A 223 13.86 -4.06 5.32
N GLU A 224 13.58 -2.79 5.57
CA GLU A 224 14.59 -1.74 5.48
C GLU A 224 15.63 -1.86 6.60
N VAL A 225 15.22 -2.16 7.83
CA VAL A 225 16.16 -2.46 8.93
C VAL A 225 17.00 -3.70 8.64
N LEU A 226 16.37 -4.79 8.17
CA LEU A 226 17.08 -6.01 7.80
C LEU A 226 18.12 -5.75 6.70
N ARG A 227 17.78 -4.92 5.70
CA ARG A 227 18.69 -4.52 4.63
C ARG A 227 19.86 -3.69 5.15
N ARG A 228 19.60 -2.65 5.95
CA ARG A 228 20.64 -1.80 6.55
C ARG A 228 21.57 -2.59 7.48
N SER A 229 21.04 -3.64 8.10
CA SER A 229 21.78 -4.54 8.97
C SER A 229 22.53 -5.65 8.22
N GLY A 230 22.43 -5.70 6.89
CA GLY A 230 23.11 -6.72 6.08
C GLY A 230 22.53 -8.14 6.20
N VAL A 231 21.33 -8.29 6.79
CA VAL A 231 20.67 -9.59 7.00
C VAL A 231 20.05 -10.11 5.70
N VAL A 232 19.49 -9.20 4.90
CA VAL A 232 18.86 -9.53 3.61
C VAL A 232 19.48 -8.71 2.48
N SER A 233 19.56 -9.31 1.29
CA SER A 233 20.00 -8.60 0.09
C SER A 233 18.93 -7.60 -0.38
N ALA A 234 19.35 -6.61 -1.17
CA ALA A 234 18.44 -5.63 -1.76
C ALA A 234 17.30 -6.27 -2.58
N ASP A 235 17.57 -7.45 -3.16
CA ASP A 235 16.70 -8.20 -4.08
C ASP A 235 15.78 -9.21 -3.38
N THR A 236 15.78 -9.27 -2.04
CA THR A 236 14.92 -10.20 -1.31
C THR A 236 13.45 -9.76 -1.44
N PRO A 237 12.56 -10.58 -2.02
CA PRO A 237 11.17 -10.20 -2.26
C PRO A 237 10.37 -10.02 -0.97
N ALA A 238 9.23 -9.34 -1.13
CA ALA A 238 8.37 -8.84 -0.08
C ALA A 238 7.59 -9.88 0.70
#